data_AF-A0A1F9AP00-F1
#
_entry.id   AF-A0A1F9AP00-F1
#
_cell.length_a   1.000
_cell.length_b   1.000
_cell.length_c   1.000
_cell.angle_alpha   90.00
_cell.angle_beta   90.00
_cell.angle_gamma   90.00
#
_symmetry.space_group_name_H-M   'P 1'
#
loop_
_entity.id
_entity.type
_entity.pdbx_description
1 polymer ?
#
loop_
_entity_poly.entity_id
_entity_poly.type
_entity_poly.pdbx_seq_one_letter_code
_entity_poly.pdbx_strand_id
1 'polypeptide(L)'
;MAGRLKLGEILLKAGVLSKEQLNAALEDQRRYGGRLGTILLERRFITEKIYFKALSTQLRIPAVDFGQSSIPEAICRLVPRELAEKHVVFPVATRRTPSGNVLMLAMADPTNVEAQDEIRFLTGFKVEPLLGLESTIRVVIREFWYEQDGKGTYRYKPDVDLSSGAPEQVSQEMEIIHGEVRGPMAPEKEKAPAAPAPRLQVEHERGDGTPQLTRELKALLKLLVRKGLITQQEYLDEFKES
;
A
#
# COMPACT_ATOMS: atom_id res chain seq x y z
N MET A 1 22.46 -12.04 25.08
CA MET A 1 21.09 -11.54 24.80
C MET A 1 20.93 -11.44 23.30
N ALA A 2 20.01 -12.20 22.69
CA ALA A 2 19.75 -12.07 21.26
C ALA A 2 19.13 -10.69 21.02
N GLY A 3 19.92 -9.75 20.50
CA GLY A 3 19.46 -8.42 20.13
C GLY A 3 18.30 -8.53 19.14
N ARG A 4 17.34 -7.60 19.23
CA ARG A 4 16.23 -7.49 18.27
C ARG A 4 16.82 -7.48 16.87
N LEU A 5 16.52 -8.51 16.07
CA LEU A 5 17.06 -8.64 14.71
C LEU A 5 16.68 -7.40 13.91
N LYS A 6 17.63 -6.85 13.16
CA LYS A 6 17.35 -5.69 12.29
C LYS A 6 16.51 -6.13 11.10
N LEU A 7 15.70 -5.22 10.55
CA LEU A 7 14.86 -5.50 9.37
C LEU A 7 15.65 -6.18 8.23
N GLY A 8 16.82 -5.65 7.89
CA GLY A 8 17.68 -6.21 6.86
C GLY A 8 18.15 -7.64 7.16
N GLU A 9 18.47 -7.93 8.43
CA GLU A 9 18.88 -9.29 8.85
C GLU A 9 17.71 -10.28 8.78
N ILE A 10 16.50 -9.83 9.12
CA ILE A 10 15.28 -10.65 9.00
C ILE A 10 15.05 -11.01 7.54
N LEU A 11 15.15 -10.03 6.64
CA LEU A 11 14.94 -10.22 5.20
C LEU A 11 16.04 -11.08 4.55
N LEU A 12 17.30 -10.92 4.98
CA LEU A 12 18.41 -11.79 4.55
C LEU A 12 18.19 -13.24 5.01
N LYS A 13 17.85 -13.46 6.29
CA LYS A 13 17.60 -14.80 6.84
C LYS A 13 16.41 -15.49 6.19
N ALA A 14 15.41 -14.72 5.76
CA ALA A 14 14.26 -15.22 5.03
C ALA A 14 14.55 -15.54 3.56
N GLY A 15 15.77 -15.26 3.06
CA GLY A 15 16.15 -15.48 1.66
C GLY A 15 15.48 -14.51 0.67
N VAL A 16 14.85 -13.46 1.18
CA VAL A 16 14.16 -12.45 0.35
C VAL A 16 15.15 -11.47 -0.26
N LEU A 17 16.18 -11.10 0.50
CA LEU A 17 17.25 -10.21 0.06
C LEU A 17 18.56 -10.97 -0.09
N SER A 18 19.35 -10.58 -1.09
CA SER A 18 20.78 -10.89 -1.16
C SER A 18 21.60 -9.90 -0.32
N LYS A 19 22.85 -10.28 0.03
CA LYS A 19 23.76 -9.36 0.75
C LYS A 19 24.05 -8.12 -0.06
N GLU A 20 24.18 -8.27 -1.38
CA GLU A 20 24.44 -7.20 -2.33
C GLU A 20 23.27 -6.22 -2.38
N GLN A 21 22.04 -6.72 -2.45
CA GLN A 21 20.83 -5.88 -2.41
C GLN A 21 20.70 -5.12 -1.08
N LEU A 22 20.97 -5.78 0.05
CA LEU A 22 20.93 -5.10 1.34
C LEU A 22 22.00 -4.01 1.44
N ASN A 23 23.22 -4.28 0.97
CA ASN A 23 24.31 -3.31 1.00
C ASN A 23 24.00 -2.09 0.13
N ALA A 24 23.46 -2.31 -1.08
CA ALA A 24 23.03 -1.21 -1.96
C ALA A 24 21.96 -0.33 -1.29
N ALA A 25 20.97 -0.93 -0.64
CA ALA A 25 19.94 -0.18 0.08
C ALA A 25 20.48 0.58 1.31
N LEU A 26 21.47 0.01 2.01
CA LEU A 26 22.14 0.68 3.13
C LEU A 26 23.03 1.84 2.67
N GLU A 27 23.68 1.73 1.50
CA GLU A 27 24.43 2.84 0.91
C GLU A 27 23.53 4.01 0.55
N ASP A 28 22.38 3.73 -0.08
CA ASP A 28 21.37 4.74 -0.35
C ASP A 28 20.87 5.39 0.94
N GLN A 29 20.61 4.59 1.97
CA GLN A 29 20.18 5.13 3.27
C GLN A 29 21.23 6.06 3.87
N ARG A 30 22.52 5.77 3.69
CA ARG A 30 23.61 6.65 4.15
C ARG A 30 23.71 7.92 3.33
N ARG A 31 23.44 7.86 2.01
CA ARG A 31 23.54 9.00 1.09
C ARG A 31 22.36 9.95 1.20
N TYR A 32 21.15 9.40 1.30
CA TYR A 32 19.90 10.15 1.19
C TYR A 32 19.10 10.22 2.50
N GLY A 33 19.47 9.42 3.50
CA GLY A 33 18.71 9.28 4.75
C GLY A 33 17.48 8.39 4.58
N GLY A 34 16.53 8.50 5.51
CA GLY A 34 15.25 7.79 5.46
C GLY A 34 15.24 6.39 6.10
N ARG A 35 14.11 5.71 5.97
CA ARG A 35 13.89 4.36 6.53
C ARG A 35 14.33 3.31 5.51
N LEU A 36 15.13 2.34 5.95
CA LEU A 36 15.61 1.23 5.11
C LEU A 36 14.47 0.50 4.39
N GLY A 37 13.34 0.29 5.07
CA GLY A 37 12.16 -0.34 4.50
C GLY A 37 11.61 0.37 3.26
N THR A 38 11.50 1.70 3.33
CA THR A 38 11.04 2.54 2.22
C THR A 38 11.96 2.42 1.01
N ILE A 39 13.28 2.48 1.24
CA ILE A 39 14.29 2.33 0.18
C ILE A 39 14.19 0.95 -0.49
N LEU A 40 13.97 -0.11 0.29
CA LEU A 40 13.81 -1.47 -0.23
C LEU A 40 12.54 -1.61 -1.09
N LEU A 41 11.45 -0.92 -0.75
CA LEU A 41 10.21 -0.88 -1.54
C LEU A 41 10.40 -0.06 -2.83
N GLU A 42 11.01 1.12 -2.74
CA GLU A 42 11.28 2.00 -3.88
C GLU A 42 12.17 1.33 -4.93
N ARG A 43 13.20 0.61 -4.48
CA ARG A 43 14.06 -0.21 -5.35
C ARG A 43 13.40 -1.48 -5.86
N ARG A 44 12.16 -1.76 -5.43
CA ARG A 44 11.41 -3.00 -5.72
C ARG A 44 12.18 -4.27 -5.32
N PHE A 45 13.05 -4.20 -4.32
CA PHE A 45 13.75 -5.36 -3.78
C PHE A 45 12.83 -6.22 -2.93
N ILE A 46 11.80 -5.63 -2.34
CA ILE A 46 10.74 -6.31 -1.61
C ILE A 46 9.37 -5.75 -2.02
N THR A 47 8.31 -6.52 -1.81
CA THR A 47 6.93 -6.04 -1.93
C THR A 47 6.42 -5.53 -0.58
N GLU A 48 5.33 -4.75 -0.58
CA GLU A 48 4.70 -4.28 0.66
C GLU A 48 4.34 -5.43 1.60
N LYS A 49 3.77 -6.52 1.07
CA LYS A 49 3.41 -7.71 1.84
C LYS A 49 4.63 -8.35 2.54
N ILE A 50 5.77 -8.40 1.85
CA ILE A 50 7.01 -8.94 2.40
C ILE A 50 7.59 -8.00 3.46
N TYR A 51 7.67 -6.71 3.15
CA TYR A 51 8.12 -5.67 4.09
C TYR A 51 7.34 -5.73 5.39
N PHE A 52 6.03 -5.83 5.27
CA PHE A 52 5.08 -5.86 6.35
C PHE A 52 5.20 -7.12 7.23
N LYS A 53 5.35 -8.30 6.60
CA LYS A 53 5.61 -9.55 7.32
C LYS A 53 6.93 -9.50 8.09
N ALA A 54 7.95 -8.90 7.50
CA ALA A 54 9.24 -8.71 8.17
C ALA A 54 9.13 -7.72 9.34
N LEU A 55 8.37 -6.62 9.20
CA LEU A 55 8.09 -5.68 10.29
C LEU A 55 7.33 -6.34 11.43
N SER A 56 6.28 -7.11 11.16
CA SER A 56 5.54 -7.87 12.18
C SER A 56 6.48 -8.75 13.00
N THR A 57 7.40 -9.45 12.32
CA THR A 57 8.43 -10.29 12.95
C THR A 57 9.43 -9.47 13.78
N GLN A 58 9.90 -8.34 13.23
CA GLN A 58 10.84 -7.44 13.91
C GLN A 58 10.23 -6.82 15.15
N LEU A 59 8.95 -6.45 15.06
CA LEU A 59 8.23 -5.75 16.11
C LEU A 59 7.63 -6.69 17.15
N ARG A 60 7.49 -7.98 16.81
CA ARG A 60 6.71 -8.97 17.57
C ARG A 60 5.26 -8.51 17.78
N ILE A 61 4.74 -7.82 16.77
CA ILE A 61 3.37 -7.31 16.73
C ILE A 61 2.64 -8.09 15.64
N PRO A 62 1.52 -8.75 15.94
CA PRO A 62 0.76 -9.49 14.94
C PRO A 62 0.24 -8.55 13.84
N ALA A 63 0.26 -9.05 12.61
CA ALA A 63 -0.40 -8.39 11.48
C ALA A 63 -1.91 -8.63 11.56
N VAL A 64 -2.70 -7.60 11.30
CA VAL A 64 -4.15 -7.74 11.09
C VAL A 64 -4.41 -8.22 9.66
N ASP A 65 -5.33 -9.15 9.52
CA ASP A 65 -5.94 -9.50 8.25
C ASP A 65 -7.42 -9.09 8.30
N PHE A 66 -7.76 -8.03 7.56
CA PHE A 66 -9.14 -7.57 7.45
C PHE A 66 -9.99 -8.55 6.63
N GLY A 67 -9.36 -9.35 5.75
CA GLY A 67 -9.93 -10.33 4.82
C GLY A 67 -11.07 -11.18 5.35
N GLN A 68 -11.00 -11.57 6.63
CA GLN A 68 -11.92 -12.52 7.24
C GLN A 68 -12.63 -11.95 8.48
N SER A 69 -12.43 -10.66 8.76
CA SER A 69 -12.86 -10.05 10.01
C SER A 69 -14.19 -9.32 9.83
N SER A 70 -15.22 -9.78 10.57
CA SER A 70 -16.45 -9.03 10.74
C SER A 70 -16.37 -8.24 12.04
N ILE A 71 -16.35 -6.92 11.95
CA ILE A 71 -16.11 -6.02 13.08
C ILE A 71 -17.44 -5.33 13.45
N PRO A 72 -18.00 -5.57 14.65
CA PRO A 72 -19.24 -4.94 15.09
C PRO A 72 -19.16 -3.41 15.07
N GLU A 73 -20.24 -2.75 14.65
CA GLU A 73 -20.34 -1.29 14.57
C GLU A 73 -19.95 -0.59 15.88
N ALA A 74 -20.36 -1.17 17.01
CA ALA A 74 -20.07 -0.65 18.33
C ALA A 74 -18.57 -0.56 18.63
N ILE A 75 -17.74 -1.41 18.00
CA ILE A 75 -16.28 -1.38 18.10
C ILE A 75 -15.70 -0.34 17.16
N CYS A 76 -16.16 -0.30 15.91
CA CYS A 76 -15.70 0.69 14.92
C CYS A 76 -15.90 2.13 15.42
N ARG A 77 -17.02 2.41 16.09
CA ARG A 77 -17.36 3.73 16.63
C ARG A 77 -16.60 4.14 17.89
N LEU A 78 -15.79 3.25 18.48
CA LEU A 78 -14.94 3.62 19.63
C LEU A 78 -13.90 4.68 19.25
N VAL A 79 -13.44 4.68 18.00
CA VAL A 79 -12.48 5.67 17.48
C VAL A 79 -13.22 6.58 16.50
N PRO A 80 -13.28 7.90 16.76
CA PRO A 80 -13.86 8.86 15.82
C PRO A 80 -13.12 8.87 14.49
N ARG A 81 -13.85 9.19 13.41
CA ARG A 81 -13.31 9.22 12.04
C ARG A 81 -12.08 10.09 11.92
N GLU A 82 -12.09 11.26 12.56
CA GLU A 82 -11.00 12.22 12.48
C GLU A 82 -9.70 11.65 13.02
N LEU A 83 -9.76 10.90 14.13
CA LEU A 83 -8.59 10.22 14.70
C LEU A 83 -8.19 9.01 13.85
N ALA A 84 -9.16 8.25 13.34
CA ALA A 84 -8.91 7.12 12.45
C ALA A 84 -8.14 7.55 11.19
N GLU A 85 -8.55 8.65 10.55
CA GLU A 85 -7.91 9.23 9.37
C GLU A 85 -6.55 9.87 9.71
N LYS A 86 -6.47 10.66 10.79
CA LYS A 86 -5.25 11.35 11.24
C LYS A 86 -4.11 10.37 11.51
N HIS A 87 -4.39 9.31 12.27
CA HIS A 87 -3.38 8.35 12.71
C HIS A 87 -3.30 7.10 11.84
N VAL A 88 -4.19 6.97 10.85
CA VAL A 88 -4.32 5.78 10.00
C VAL A 88 -4.49 4.52 10.85
N VAL A 89 -5.59 4.49 11.58
CA VAL A 89 -5.91 3.41 12.52
C VAL A 89 -7.34 2.92 12.36
N PHE A 90 -7.60 1.66 12.72
CA PHE A 90 -8.95 1.11 12.72
C PHE A 90 -9.18 0.14 13.89
N PRO A 91 -10.26 0.30 14.68
CA PRO A 91 -10.64 -0.64 15.73
C PRO A 91 -10.95 -2.03 15.16
N VAL A 92 -10.40 -3.10 15.74
CA VAL A 92 -10.62 -4.47 15.24
C VAL A 92 -11.44 -5.31 16.20
N ALA A 93 -11.09 -5.28 17.48
CA ALA A 93 -11.78 -6.08 18.50
C ALA A 93 -11.59 -5.47 19.88
N THR A 94 -12.43 -5.85 20.82
CA THR A 94 -12.24 -5.54 22.24
C THR A 94 -12.15 -6.82 23.04
N ARG A 95 -11.35 -6.81 24.12
CA ARG A 95 -11.21 -7.93 25.05
C ARG A 95 -11.31 -7.41 26.48
N ARG A 96 -12.10 -8.08 27.30
CA ARG A 96 -12.12 -7.83 28.75
C ARG A 96 -10.97 -8.56 29.42
N THR A 97 -10.30 -7.87 30.34
CA THR A 97 -9.25 -8.44 31.20
C THR A 97 -9.55 -8.09 32.66
N PRO A 98 -8.97 -8.81 33.64
CA PRO A 98 -9.12 -8.47 35.06
C PRO A 98 -8.69 -7.03 35.39
N SER A 99 -7.79 -6.47 34.59
CA SER A 99 -7.23 -5.12 34.73
C SER A 99 -7.97 -4.04 33.92
N GLY A 100 -9.09 -4.38 33.26
CA GLY A 100 -9.89 -3.47 32.46
C GLY A 100 -10.09 -3.93 31.01
N ASN A 101 -10.58 -3.01 30.16
CA ASN A 101 -10.85 -3.30 28.76
C ASN A 101 -9.63 -3.02 27.87
N VAL A 102 -9.41 -3.91 26.90
CA VAL A 102 -8.35 -3.80 25.90
C VAL A 102 -8.98 -3.61 24.52
N LEU A 103 -8.49 -2.64 23.76
CA LEU A 103 -8.85 -2.38 22.38
C LEU A 103 -7.73 -2.85 21.46
N MET A 104 -8.03 -3.86 20.63
CA MET A 104 -7.14 -4.28 19.56
C MET A 104 -7.30 -3.30 18.39
N LEU A 105 -6.23 -2.61 18.05
CA LEU A 105 -6.25 -1.50 17.11
C LEU A 105 -5.30 -1.76 15.96
N ALA A 106 -5.82 -1.84 14.74
CA ALA A 106 -4.98 -1.86 13.55
C ALA A 106 -4.32 -0.49 13.35
N MET A 107 -3.01 -0.46 13.16
CA MET A 107 -2.23 0.76 12.97
C MET A 107 -1.23 0.60 11.83
N ALA A 108 -1.09 1.64 11.00
CA ALA A 108 -0.02 1.69 9.99
C ALA A 108 1.37 1.79 10.64
N ASP A 109 1.50 2.59 11.69
CA ASP A 109 2.73 2.68 12.51
C ASP A 109 2.44 2.35 13.99
N PRO A 110 2.63 1.10 14.44
CA PRO A 110 2.42 0.70 15.83
C PRO A 110 3.53 1.20 16.77
N THR A 111 4.55 1.90 16.26
CA THR A 111 5.55 2.58 17.09
C THR A 111 5.17 4.02 17.42
N ASN A 112 4.08 4.53 16.83
CA ASN A 112 3.52 5.82 17.16
C ASN A 112 2.83 5.77 18.54
N VAL A 113 3.58 6.17 19.57
CA VAL A 113 3.10 6.19 20.97
C VAL A 113 2.06 7.29 21.18
N GLU A 114 2.21 8.43 20.51
CA GLU A 114 1.26 9.55 20.60
C GLU A 114 -0.15 9.11 20.15
N ALA A 115 -0.25 8.42 19.01
CA ALA A 115 -1.51 7.87 18.53
C ALA A 115 -2.13 6.88 19.53
N GLN A 116 -1.31 6.00 20.12
CA GLN A 116 -1.77 5.03 21.12
C GLN A 116 -2.27 5.72 22.40
N ASP A 117 -1.60 6.80 22.81
CA ASP A 117 -1.95 7.58 23.99
C ASP A 117 -3.23 8.38 23.80
N GLU A 118 -3.39 9.05 22.66
CA GLU A 118 -4.59 9.81 22.31
C GLU A 118 -5.83 8.91 22.25
N ILE A 119 -5.71 7.74 21.61
CA ILE A 119 -6.81 6.77 21.51
C ILE A 119 -7.12 6.13 22.87
N ARG A 120 -6.09 5.81 23.67
CA ARG A 120 -6.29 5.30 25.04
C ARG A 120 -7.03 6.32 25.90
N PHE A 121 -6.66 7.59 25.83
CA PHE A 121 -7.29 8.65 26.61
C PHE A 121 -8.76 8.83 26.21
N LEU A 122 -9.06 8.85 24.91
CA LEU A 122 -10.41 9.04 24.40
C LEU A 122 -11.33 7.85 24.70
N THR A 123 -10.83 6.63 24.52
CA THR A 123 -11.65 5.42 24.68
C THR A 123 -11.72 4.94 26.14
N GLY A 124 -10.68 5.19 26.93
CA GLY A 124 -10.48 4.56 28.24
C GLY A 124 -10.01 3.11 28.17
N PHE A 125 -9.72 2.57 26.98
CA PHE A 125 -9.25 1.21 26.77
C PHE A 125 -7.73 1.18 26.71
N LYS A 126 -7.12 0.13 27.25
CA LYS A 126 -5.72 -0.16 26.96
C LYS A 126 -5.60 -0.53 25.47
N VAL A 127 -4.71 0.13 24.74
CA VAL A 127 -4.48 -0.15 23.32
C VAL A 127 -3.53 -1.32 23.16
N GLU A 128 -3.91 -2.31 22.36
CA GLU A 128 -3.07 -3.39 21.88
C GLU A 128 -2.91 -3.23 20.37
N PRO A 129 -1.75 -2.76 19.88
CA PRO A 129 -1.58 -2.49 18.46
C PRO A 129 -1.49 -3.79 17.66
N LEU A 130 -2.15 -3.79 16.50
CA LEU A 130 -1.98 -4.75 15.42
C LEU A 130 -1.37 -4.00 14.25
N LEU A 131 -0.37 -4.57 13.61
CA LEU A 131 0.22 -3.96 12.43
C LEU A 131 -0.76 -4.13 11.26
N GLY A 132 -1.21 -3.03 10.62
CA GLY A 132 -2.08 -3.03 9.43
C GLY A 132 -1.44 -2.30 8.25
N LEU A 133 -1.63 -2.78 7.02
CA LEU A 133 -1.13 -2.09 5.83
C LEU A 133 -1.86 -0.74 5.71
N GLU A 134 -1.11 0.33 5.49
CA GLU A 134 -1.69 1.68 5.39
C GLU A 134 -2.77 1.76 4.31
N SER A 135 -2.48 1.22 3.12
CA SER A 135 -3.43 1.15 2.01
C SER A 135 -4.72 0.44 2.40
N THR A 136 -4.62 -0.72 3.05
CA THR A 136 -5.77 -1.49 3.53
C THR A 136 -6.55 -0.75 4.61
N ILE A 137 -5.87 -0.18 5.61
CA ILE A 137 -6.55 0.58 6.69
C ILE A 137 -7.30 1.78 6.09
N ARG A 138 -6.70 2.52 5.14
CA ARG A 138 -7.35 3.66 4.50
C ARG A 138 -8.60 3.27 3.72
N VAL A 139 -8.58 2.11 3.05
CA VAL A 139 -9.77 1.57 2.37
C VAL A 139 -10.85 1.23 3.40
N VAL A 140 -10.50 0.52 4.47
CA VAL A 140 -11.43 0.14 5.54
C VAL A 140 -12.09 1.36 6.19
N ILE A 141 -11.31 2.41 6.49
CA ILE A 141 -11.81 3.70 6.99
C ILE A 141 -12.82 4.28 5.99
N ARG A 142 -12.46 4.34 4.71
CA ARG A 142 -13.33 4.92 3.67
C ARG A 142 -14.66 4.17 3.57
N GLU A 143 -14.61 2.85 3.44
CA GLU A 143 -15.81 2.02 3.31
C GLU A 143 -16.74 2.16 4.52
N PHE A 144 -16.20 2.14 5.75
CA PHE A 144 -17.03 2.22 6.94
C PHE A 144 -17.68 3.60 7.13
N TRP A 145 -16.95 4.70 6.95
CA TRP A 145 -17.47 6.04 7.24
C TRP A 145 -18.13 6.75 6.05
N TYR A 146 -17.86 6.35 4.81
CA TYR A 146 -18.40 7.04 3.62
C TYR A 146 -19.41 6.19 2.82
N GLU A 147 -19.31 4.85 2.84
CA GLU A 147 -20.26 3.99 2.10
C GLU A 147 -21.40 3.46 2.97
N GLN A 148 -21.20 3.41 4.29
CA GLN A 148 -22.18 2.87 5.24
C GLN A 148 -22.78 3.95 6.17
N ASP A 149 -22.46 5.24 6.00
CA ASP A 149 -22.78 6.33 6.95
C ASP A 149 -22.42 5.98 8.42
N GLY A 150 -21.41 5.10 8.62
CA GLY A 150 -21.04 4.56 9.92
C GLY A 150 -22.10 3.65 10.58
N LYS A 151 -23.07 3.12 9.83
CA LYS A 151 -24.10 2.18 10.29
C LYS A 151 -23.78 0.76 9.83
N GLY A 152 -23.95 -0.23 10.69
CA GLY A 152 -23.76 -1.64 10.36
C GLY A 152 -22.39 -2.22 10.73
N THR A 153 -22.33 -3.55 10.72
CA THR A 153 -21.10 -4.31 10.99
C THR A 153 -20.16 -4.19 9.80
N TYR A 154 -18.91 -3.80 10.02
CA TYR A 154 -17.92 -3.78 8.94
C TYR A 154 -17.59 -5.22 8.52
N ARG A 155 -17.65 -5.50 7.22
CA ARG A 155 -17.18 -6.75 6.62
C ARG A 155 -16.29 -6.37 5.46
N TYR A 156 -15.01 -6.71 5.58
CA TYR A 156 -14.03 -6.47 4.53
C TYR A 156 -14.43 -7.21 3.25
N LYS A 157 -14.30 -6.51 2.11
CA LYS A 157 -14.50 -7.07 0.78
C LYS A 157 -13.16 -7.09 0.05
N PRO A 158 -12.65 -8.26 -0.36
CA PRO A 158 -11.31 -8.37 -0.94
C PRO A 158 -11.19 -7.79 -2.36
N ASP A 159 -12.29 -7.45 -3.03
CA ASP A 159 -12.29 -7.08 -4.46
C ASP A 159 -12.04 -5.60 -4.76
N VAL A 160 -11.56 -4.81 -3.80
CA VAL A 160 -11.10 -3.45 -4.07
C VAL A 160 -9.71 -3.50 -4.69
N ASP A 161 -9.69 -3.68 -6.01
CA ASP A 161 -8.52 -3.39 -6.83
C ASP A 161 -8.17 -1.90 -6.65
N LEU A 162 -7.05 -1.64 -5.96
CA LEU A 162 -6.53 -0.30 -5.69
C LEU A 162 -6.07 0.44 -6.96
N SER A 163 -6.32 -0.11 -8.15
CA SER A 163 -5.91 0.43 -9.45
C SER A 163 -6.97 1.20 -10.24
N SER A 164 -8.27 1.21 -9.92
CA SER A 164 -9.24 1.86 -10.82
C SER A 164 -10.39 2.56 -10.12
N GLY A 165 -10.45 3.88 -10.29
CA GLY A 165 -11.64 4.66 -10.04
C GLY A 165 -12.68 4.53 -11.16
N ALA A 166 -13.92 4.71 -10.76
CA ALA A 166 -15.18 4.83 -11.51
C ALA A 166 -16.01 3.54 -11.73
N PRO A 167 -17.35 3.65 -11.66
CA PRO A 167 -18.25 2.57 -11.26
C PRO A 167 -19.00 1.98 -12.44
N GLU A 168 -19.29 0.67 -12.42
CA GLU A 168 -20.51 0.16 -13.07
C GLU A 168 -20.90 -1.24 -12.59
N GLN A 169 -22.11 -1.30 -12.03
CA GLN A 169 -23.16 -2.33 -12.16
C GLN A 169 -22.72 -3.81 -12.27
N VAL A 170 -23.05 -4.60 -11.25
CA VAL A 170 -23.21 -6.05 -11.43
C VAL A 170 -24.49 -6.52 -10.75
N SER A 171 -25.52 -6.74 -11.57
CA SER A 171 -26.63 -7.64 -11.29
C SER A 171 -26.43 -8.89 -12.13
N GLN A 172 -26.19 -10.04 -11.50
CA GLN A 172 -26.94 -11.29 -11.70
C GLN A 172 -26.27 -12.46 -10.99
N GLU A 173 -27.13 -13.23 -10.33
CA GLU A 173 -26.88 -14.48 -9.63
C GLU A 173 -26.37 -15.58 -10.58
N MET A 174 -25.49 -16.47 -10.11
CA MET A 174 -25.66 -17.90 -10.41
C MET A 174 -24.92 -18.84 -9.45
N GLU A 175 -25.54 -20.02 -9.34
CA GLU A 175 -25.34 -21.12 -8.40
C GLU A 175 -24.00 -21.87 -8.50
N ILE A 176 -23.70 -22.55 -7.39
CA ILE A 176 -22.59 -23.48 -7.19
C ILE A 176 -22.96 -24.86 -7.75
N ILE A 177 -22.07 -25.51 -8.50
CA ILE A 177 -21.97 -26.99 -8.50
C ILE A 177 -20.49 -27.43 -8.53
N HIS A 178 -20.14 -28.31 -7.58
CA HIS A 178 -18.86 -29.02 -7.40
C HIS A 178 -18.57 -30.07 -8.49
N GLY A 179 -17.29 -30.40 -8.72
CA GLY A 179 -16.92 -31.63 -9.46
C GLY A 179 -15.44 -31.83 -9.80
N GLU A 180 -14.61 -32.04 -8.79
CA GLU A 180 -13.42 -32.91 -8.70
C GLU A 180 -12.63 -33.48 -9.94
N VAL A 181 -11.29 -33.29 -9.82
CA VAL A 181 -10.11 -34.17 -10.08
C VAL A 181 -9.48 -34.35 -11.50
N ARG A 182 -8.15 -34.10 -11.49
CA ARG A 182 -6.98 -34.78 -12.13
C ARG A 182 -6.34 -34.16 -13.38
N GLY A 183 -5.03 -33.88 -13.25
CA GLY A 183 -4.14 -33.48 -14.35
C GLY A 183 -3.77 -34.62 -15.30
N PRO A 184 -3.11 -34.30 -16.43
CA PRO A 184 -1.67 -34.59 -16.48
C PRO A 184 -0.81 -33.50 -17.17
N MET A 185 0.49 -33.76 -17.06
CA MET A 185 1.71 -33.14 -17.60
C MET A 185 1.63 -32.40 -18.96
N ALA A 186 2.52 -31.40 -19.07
CA ALA A 186 2.72 -30.43 -20.16
C ALA A 186 2.72 -30.97 -21.61
N PRO A 187 2.50 -30.05 -22.56
CA PRO A 187 3.52 -29.85 -23.58
C PRO A 187 3.95 -28.37 -23.69
N GLU A 188 5.27 -28.22 -23.82
CA GLU A 188 6.02 -27.03 -24.17
C GLU A 188 5.61 -26.49 -25.55
N LYS A 189 5.11 -25.25 -25.66
CA LYS A 189 5.08 -24.47 -26.91
C LYS A 189 5.17 -22.96 -26.68
N GLU A 190 6.24 -22.42 -27.26
CA GLU A 190 6.25 -21.29 -28.20
C GLU A 190 6.01 -19.87 -27.66
N LYS A 191 7.12 -19.12 -27.67
CA LYS A 191 7.29 -17.72 -27.33
C LYS A 191 6.42 -16.84 -28.25
N ALA A 192 5.28 -16.37 -27.75
CA ALA A 192 4.49 -15.35 -28.41
C ALA A 192 5.24 -13.99 -28.42
N PRO A 193 5.23 -13.23 -29.53
CA PRO A 193 5.89 -11.94 -29.62
C PRO A 193 5.21 -10.89 -28.73
N ALA A 194 6.03 -10.00 -28.18
CA ALA A 194 5.61 -8.89 -27.34
C ALA A 194 4.54 -8.02 -28.04
N ALA A 195 3.41 -7.83 -27.37
CA ALA A 195 2.42 -6.84 -27.76
C ALA A 195 3.06 -5.43 -27.71
N PRO A 196 2.82 -4.55 -28.70
CA PRO A 196 3.34 -3.20 -28.70
C PRO A 196 2.69 -2.37 -27.58
N ALA A 197 3.48 -1.49 -26.97
CA ALA A 197 3.02 -0.55 -25.95
C ALA A 197 1.81 0.28 -26.45
N PRO A 198 0.85 0.64 -25.56
CA PRO A 198 -0.28 1.45 -25.94
C PRO A 198 0.21 2.84 -26.37
N ARG A 199 -0.08 3.22 -27.62
CA ARG A 199 0.09 4.59 -28.11
C ARG A 199 -0.96 5.47 -27.43
N LEU A 200 -0.50 6.42 -26.63
CA LEU A 200 -1.32 7.55 -26.19
C LEU A 200 -1.70 8.37 -27.44
N GLN A 201 -2.98 8.32 -27.84
CA GLN A 201 -3.53 9.24 -28.82
C GLN A 201 -3.85 10.54 -28.10
N VAL A 202 -3.06 11.59 -28.36
CA VAL A 202 -3.39 12.94 -27.94
C VAL A 202 -4.23 13.55 -29.05
N GLU A 203 -5.48 13.87 -28.75
CA GLU A 203 -6.35 14.61 -29.68
C GLU A 203 -5.77 16.02 -29.89
N HIS A 204 -5.40 16.35 -31.13
CA HIS A 204 -5.01 17.70 -31.52
C HIS A 204 -6.26 18.56 -31.71
N GLU A 205 -6.56 19.43 -30.74
CA GLU A 205 -7.37 20.61 -31.00
C GLU A 205 -6.58 21.58 -31.88
N ARG A 206 -7.13 21.89 -33.06
CA ARG A 206 -6.57 22.88 -34.00
C ARG A 206 -6.67 24.28 -33.38
N GLY A 207 -5.56 24.79 -32.86
CA GLY A 207 -5.33 26.20 -32.57
C GLY A 207 -4.04 26.64 -33.26
N ASP A 208 -4.09 27.74 -34.00
CA ASP A 208 -2.92 28.36 -34.61
C ASP A 208 -2.00 28.94 -33.52
N GLY A 209 -0.68 28.81 -33.73
CA GLY A 209 0.30 29.45 -32.86
C GLY A 209 1.37 28.47 -32.40
N THR A 210 2.61 28.75 -32.82
CA THR A 210 3.84 28.15 -32.30
C THR A 210 3.72 27.84 -30.80
N PRO A 211 4.05 26.62 -30.33
CA PRO A 211 3.91 26.27 -28.93
C PRO A 211 4.87 27.13 -28.08
N GLN A 212 4.35 28.20 -27.48
CA GLN A 212 5.06 28.88 -26.40
C GLN A 212 4.99 27.99 -25.18
N LEU A 213 5.98 27.10 -25.04
CA LEU A 213 6.16 26.33 -23.82
C LEU A 213 6.15 27.28 -22.62
N THR A 214 5.19 27.05 -21.72
CA THR A 214 5.04 27.82 -20.49
C THR A 214 6.34 27.78 -19.68
N ARG A 215 6.54 28.81 -18.84
CA ARG A 215 7.75 28.91 -18.00
C ARG A 215 7.92 27.69 -17.08
N GLU A 216 6.80 27.12 -16.63
CA GLU A 216 6.72 25.92 -15.80
C GLU A 216 7.17 24.67 -16.56
N LEU A 217 6.69 24.49 -17.80
CA LEU A 217 7.07 23.36 -18.64
C LEU A 217 8.56 23.42 -19.03
N LYS A 218 9.10 24.62 -19.30
CA LYS A 218 10.55 24.83 -19.50
C LYS A 218 11.38 24.51 -18.26
N ALA A 219 10.86 24.78 -17.07
CA ALA A 219 11.56 24.47 -15.81
C ALA A 219 11.60 22.95 -15.57
N LEU A 220 10.49 22.26 -15.85
CA LEU A 220 10.39 20.81 -15.77
C LEU A 220 11.37 20.13 -16.74
N LEU A 221 11.38 20.55 -18.01
CA LEU A 221 12.32 20.03 -19.03
C LEU A 221 13.79 20.22 -18.63
N LYS A 222 14.17 21.39 -18.12
CA LYS A 222 15.52 21.63 -17.60
C LYS A 222 15.88 20.70 -16.43
N LEU A 223 14.91 20.38 -15.58
CA LEU A 223 15.10 19.46 -14.47
C LEU A 223 15.34 18.03 -14.96
N LEU A 224 14.58 17.58 -15.96
CA LEU A 224 14.67 16.24 -16.54
C LEU A 224 16.01 16.03 -17.26
N VAL A 225 16.49 17.02 -18.02
CA VAL A 225 17.82 16.99 -18.64
C VAL A 225 18.92 16.94 -17.59
N ARG A 226 18.83 17.77 -16.53
CA ARG A 226 19.81 17.77 -15.42
C ARG A 226 19.84 16.43 -14.67
N LYS A 227 18.72 15.71 -14.62
CA LYS A 227 18.61 14.39 -13.99
C LYS A 227 18.99 13.24 -14.93
N GLY A 228 19.33 13.52 -16.18
CA GLY A 228 19.71 12.52 -17.18
C GLY A 228 18.55 11.62 -17.62
N LEU A 229 17.30 12.05 -17.38
CA LEU A 229 16.10 11.28 -17.72
C LEU A 229 15.71 11.41 -19.19
N ILE A 230 16.13 12.51 -19.82
CA ILE A 230 15.95 12.80 -21.25
C ILE A 230 17.22 13.49 -21.78
N THR A 231 17.55 13.25 -23.04
CA THR A 231 18.61 13.98 -23.75
C THR A 231 18.04 15.19 -24.48
N GLN A 232 18.89 16.20 -24.69
CA GLN A 232 18.50 17.41 -25.44
C GLN A 232 18.12 17.10 -26.90
N GLN A 233 18.63 15.99 -27.47
CA GLN A 233 18.29 15.55 -28.83
C GLN A 233 16.89 14.95 -28.90
N GLU A 234 16.50 14.09 -27.95
CA GLU A 234 15.15 13.51 -27.88
C GLU A 234 14.05 14.57 -27.83
N TYR A 235 14.29 15.70 -27.13
CA TYR A 235 13.38 16.84 -27.12
C TYR A 235 13.30 17.60 -28.45
N LEU A 236 14.41 17.72 -29.19
CA LEU A 236 14.43 18.49 -30.44
C LEU A 236 13.82 17.72 -31.61
N ASP A 237 13.78 16.39 -31.54
CA ASP A 237 13.24 15.55 -32.60
C ASP A 237 11.69 15.50 -32.55
N GLU A 238 11.07 15.53 -31.35
CA GLU A 238 9.60 15.58 -31.22
C GLU A 238 8.97 16.91 -31.67
N PHE A 239 9.70 18.03 -31.59
CA PHE A 239 9.18 19.35 -31.95
C PHE A 239 9.52 19.79 -33.39
N LYS A 240 10.22 18.96 -34.18
CA LYS A 240 10.51 19.24 -35.60
C LYS A 240 9.46 18.67 -36.57
N GLU A 241 8.51 17.88 -36.10
CA GLU A 241 7.42 17.32 -36.93
C GLU A 241 6.07 18.03 -36.78
N SER A 242 6.04 19.32 -36.38
CA SER A 242 4.83 20.14 -36.38
C SER A 242 5.01 21.50 -37.02
#